data_AF-A0A350XVG7-F1
#
_entry.id   AF-A0A350XVG7-F1
#
_cell.length_a   1.000
_cell.length_b   1.000
_cell.length_c   1.000
_cell.angle_alpha   90.00
_cell.angle_beta   90.00
_cell.angle_gamma   90.00
#
_symmetry.space_group_name_H-M   'P 1'
#
loop_
_entity.id
_entity.type
_entity.pdbx_description
1 polymer ?
#
loop_
_entity_poly.entity_id
_entity_poly.type
_entity_poly.pdbx_seq_one_letter_code
_entity_poly.pdbx_strand_id
1 'polypeptide(L)'
;MQDAYSDYWYSIGCVQIPHHGSYKNYNCEFSNLDAIFVISVGIDNTFRHPSGSVLTDLIMKDRPFFLVTEKRSTEVIFEVDRV
;
A
#
# COMPACT_ATOMS: atom_id res chain seq x y z
N MET A 1 -10.62 11.70 0.51
CA MET A 1 -9.31 11.22 0.01
C MET A 1 -8.99 11.88 -1.31
N GLN A 2 -9.86 11.77 -2.32
CA GLN A 2 -9.75 12.55 -3.56
C GLN A 2 -9.65 14.06 -3.25
N ASP A 3 -10.45 14.61 -2.34
CA ASP A 3 -10.34 16.04 -2.00
C ASP A 3 -9.02 16.45 -1.33
N ALA A 4 -8.38 15.55 -0.57
CA ALA A 4 -7.14 15.87 0.14
C ALA A 4 -5.90 15.78 -0.77
N TYR A 5 -6.01 15.05 -1.88
CA TYR A 5 -4.94 14.79 -2.83
C TYR A 5 -5.37 15.09 -4.27
N SER A 6 -6.38 15.93 -4.48
CA SER A 6 -6.99 16.16 -5.80
C SER A 6 -5.96 16.61 -6.82
N ASP A 7 -5.06 17.48 -6.38
CA ASP A 7 -4.03 18.10 -7.20
C ASP A 7 -2.93 17.11 -7.60
N TYR A 8 -2.78 16.04 -6.82
CA TYR A 8 -1.74 15.02 -7.02
C TYR A 8 -2.31 13.69 -7.49
N TRP A 9 -3.63 13.52 -7.54
CA TRP A 9 -4.30 12.22 -7.65
C TRP A 9 -3.73 11.36 -8.78
N TYR A 10 -3.55 11.97 -9.96
CA TYR A 10 -3.04 11.30 -11.16
C TYR A 10 -1.52 11.18 -11.24
N SER A 11 -0.80 11.75 -10.27
CA SER A 11 0.68 11.71 -10.17
C SER A 11 1.18 10.82 -9.03
N ILE A 12 0.28 10.27 -8.21
CA ILE A 12 0.65 9.35 -7.14
C ILE A 12 1.08 8.02 -7.78
N GLY A 13 2.39 7.75 -7.80
CA GLY A 13 2.96 6.49 -8.28
C GLY A 13 3.30 5.48 -7.19
N CYS A 14 3.28 5.89 -5.92
CA CYS A 14 3.58 5.02 -4.78
C CYS A 14 2.70 5.38 -3.59
N VAL A 15 2.13 4.38 -2.93
CA VAL A 15 1.29 4.54 -1.74
C VAL A 15 1.74 3.58 -0.65
N GLN A 16 2.07 4.12 0.52
CA GLN A 16 2.16 3.29 1.72
C GLN A 16 0.75 3.06 2.28
N ILE A 17 0.32 1.81 2.35
CA ILE A 17 -0.99 1.45 2.91
C ILE A 17 -1.01 1.76 4.41
N PRO A 18 -2.05 2.46 4.92
CA PRO A 18 -2.12 2.82 6.34
C PRO A 18 -2.14 1.63 7.29
N HIS A 19 -1.62 1.85 8.50
CA HIS A 19 -1.83 0.98 9.67
C HIS A 19 -1.63 -0.51 9.38
N HIS A 20 -0.51 -0.86 8.75
CA HIS A 20 -0.13 -2.23 8.43
C HIS A 20 -1.10 -2.98 7.49
N GLY A 21 -2.00 -2.28 6.78
CA GLY A 21 -3.03 -2.91 5.97
C GLY A 21 -4.24 -3.38 6.79
N SER A 22 -4.55 -2.68 7.87
CA SER A 22 -5.80 -2.87 8.59
C SER A 22 -7.00 -2.45 7.75
N TYR A 23 -7.97 -3.35 7.57
CA TYR A 23 -9.20 -3.04 6.82
C TYR A 23 -9.97 -1.83 7.37
N LYS A 24 -9.85 -1.55 8.68
CA LYS A 24 -10.51 -0.41 9.33
C LYS A 24 -9.94 0.95 8.91
N ASN A 25 -8.73 0.94 8.37
CA ASN A 25 -7.99 2.13 7.97
C ASN A 25 -7.74 2.18 6.46
N TYR A 26 -8.06 1.09 5.76
CA TYR A 26 -7.93 1.00 4.33
C TYR A 26 -9.12 1.67 3.63
N ASN A 27 -8.81 2.45 2.60
CA ASN A 27 -9.80 3.02 1.68
C ASN A 27 -9.64 2.31 0.32
N CYS A 28 -10.67 1.63 -0.16
CA CYS A 28 -10.62 0.92 -1.45
C CYS A 28 -10.46 1.84 -2.66
N GLU A 29 -10.57 3.16 -2.50
CA GLU A 29 -10.19 4.13 -3.52
C GLU A 29 -8.68 4.13 -3.80
N PHE A 30 -7.85 3.69 -2.84
CA PHE A 30 -6.41 3.54 -3.08
C PHE A 30 -6.13 2.63 -4.26
N SER A 31 -6.78 1.47 -4.36
CA SER A 31 -6.56 0.50 -5.43
C SER A 31 -7.09 0.94 -6.81
N ASN A 32 -7.72 2.12 -6.90
CA ASN A 32 -8.04 2.76 -8.18
C ASN A 32 -6.84 3.52 -8.76
N LEU A 33 -5.82 3.84 -7.96
CA LEU A 33 -4.58 4.49 -8.43
C LEU A 33 -3.70 3.50 -9.21
N ASP A 34 -3.08 4.00 -10.26
CA ASP A 34 -2.00 3.30 -10.95
C ASP A 34 -0.68 3.52 -10.21
N ALA A 35 -0.53 2.80 -9.10
CA ALA A 35 0.56 2.98 -8.15
C ALA A 35 1.10 1.64 -7.65
N ILE A 36 2.33 1.68 -7.15
CA ILE A 36 2.91 0.60 -6.35
C ILE A 36 2.49 0.78 -4.89
N PHE A 37 2.05 -0.30 -4.26
CA PHE A 37 1.63 -0.27 -2.86
C PHE A 37 2.68 -0.89 -1.94
N VAL A 38 2.98 -0.22 -0.83
CA VAL A 38 3.87 -0.74 0.21
C VAL A 38 3.08 -0.95 1.49
N ILE A 39 3.15 -2.16 2.04
CA ILE A 39 2.47 -2.52 3.28
C ILE A 39 3.51 -2.92 4.31
N SER A 40 3.80 -2.01 5.25
CA SER A 40 4.68 -2.31 6.37
C SER A 40 3.94 -3.20 7.36
N VAL A 41 4.40 -4.43 7.61
CA VAL A 41 3.76 -5.42 8.48
C VAL A 41 4.77 -6.01 9.45
N GLY A 42 4.43 -6.05 10.74
CA GLY A 42 5.30 -6.66 11.74
C GLY A 42 5.27 -8.20 11.68
N ILE A 43 6.40 -8.85 11.89
CA ILE A 43 6.51 -10.32 11.89
C ILE A 43 5.68 -10.93 13.02
N ASP A 44 5.75 -10.33 14.21
CA ASP A 44 5.04 -10.79 15.41
C ASP A 44 3.75 -9.98 15.63
N ASN A 45 3.03 -9.66 14.56
CA ASN A 45 1.85 -8.82 14.68
C ASN A 45 0.69 -9.58 15.35
N THR A 46 0.20 -9.02 16.46
CA THR A 46 -0.89 -9.63 17.24
C THR A 46 -2.24 -9.58 16.52
N PHE A 47 -2.42 -8.57 15.66
CA PHE A 47 -3.69 -8.27 14.98
C PHE A 47 -3.89 -9.01 13.65
N ARG A 48 -2.92 -9.83 13.23
CA ARG A 48 -2.91 -10.59 11.96
C ARG A 48 -3.12 -9.71 10.73
N HIS A 49 -2.44 -8.57 10.70
CA HIS A 49 -2.38 -7.70 9.53
C HIS A 49 -1.29 -8.15 8.55
N PRO A 50 -1.36 -7.76 7.26
CA PRO A 50 -2.48 -7.06 6.62
C PRO A 50 -3.75 -7.90 6.58
N SER A 51 -4.90 -7.23 6.64
CA SER A 51 -6.19 -7.91 6.52
C SER A 51 -6.32 -8.54 5.14
N GLY A 52 -6.79 -9.79 5.08
CA GLY A 52 -6.97 -10.51 3.80
C GLY A 52 -7.83 -9.75 2.79
N SER A 53 -8.83 -8.99 3.25
CA SER A 53 -9.65 -8.13 2.39
C SER A 53 -8.87 -7.02 1.69
N VAL A 54 -7.84 -6.46 2.33
CA VAL A 54 -6.97 -5.43 1.73
C VAL A 54 -6.11 -6.05 0.63
N LEU A 55 -5.55 -7.25 0.89
CA LEU A 55 -4.79 -7.98 -0.13
C LEU A 55 -5.68 -8.39 -1.31
N THR A 56 -6.88 -8.92 -1.03
CA THR A 56 -7.83 -9.30 -2.07
C THR A 56 -8.20 -8.12 -2.95
N ASP A 57 -8.47 -6.93 -2.38
CA ASP A 57 -8.82 -5.75 -3.17
C ASP A 57 -7.68 -5.33 -4.13
N LEU A 58 -6.43 -5.33 -3.64
CA LEU A 58 -5.26 -5.05 -4.49
C LEU A 58 -5.07 -6.10 -5.59
N ILE A 59 -5.16 -7.39 -5.25
CA ILE A 59 -5.02 -8.50 -6.21
C ILE A 59 -6.12 -8.47 -7.27
N MET A 60 -7.37 -8.25 -6.88
CA MET A 60 -8.51 -8.24 -7.80
C MET A 60 -8.48 -7.05 -8.78
N LYS A 61 -7.75 -5.98 -8.44
CA LYS A 61 -7.52 -4.81 -9.32
C LYS A 61 -6.14 -4.83 -9.98
N ASP A 62 -5.44 -5.96 -9.94
CA ASP A 62 -4.11 -6.15 -10.53
C ASP A 62 -3.09 -5.08 -10.08
N ARG A 63 -3.13 -4.72 -8.79
CA ARG A 63 -2.25 -3.71 -8.20
C ARG A 63 -1.01 -4.34 -7.61
N PRO A 64 0.21 -3.93 -8.03
CA PRO A 64 1.44 -4.48 -7.47
C PRO A 64 1.63 -3.97 -6.03
N PHE A 65 2.03 -4.88 -5.13
CA PHE A 65 2.32 -4.51 -3.76
C PHE A 65 3.49 -5.29 -3.15
N PHE A 66 4.13 -4.67 -2.16
CA PHE A 66 5.21 -5.26 -1.37
C PHE A 66 4.85 -5.33 0.11
N LEU A 67 5.17 -6.45 0.75
CA LEU A 67 5.11 -6.62 2.19
C LEU A 67 6.49 -6.36 2.79
N VAL A 68 6.61 -5.30 3.59
CA VAL A 68 7.87 -4.89 4.22
C VAL A 68 7.78 -5.16 5.71
N THR A 69 8.77 -5.84 6.27
CA THR A 69 8.84 -6.23 7.69
C THR A 69 10.09 -5.68 8.35
N GLU A 70 10.31 -5.98 9.63
CA GLU A 70 11.53 -5.64 10.35
C GLU A 70 12.77 -6.39 9.82
N LYS A 71 12.58 -7.45 9.03
CA LYS A 71 13.68 -8.13 8.35
C LYS A 71 14.18 -7.28 7.19
N ARG A 72 15.47 -6.98 7.20
CA ARG A 72 16.17 -6.29 6.10
C ARG A 72 15.96 -6.95 4.73
N SER A 73 15.74 -8.26 4.68
CA SER A 73 15.46 -8.99 3.42
C SER A 73 14.14 -8.60 2.76
N THR A 74 13.26 -7.88 3.46
CA THR A 74 11.98 -7.39 2.95
C THR A 74 12.01 -5.89 2.64
N GLU A 75 13.19 -5.26 2.74
CA GLU A 75 13.40 -3.88 2.31
C GLU A 75 13.14 -3.74 0.81
N VAL A 76 12.50 -2.65 0.43
CA VAL A 76 12.26 -2.29 -0.97
C VAL A 76 12.78 -0.88 -1.18
N ILE A 77 13.60 -0.72 -2.22
CA ILE A 77 14.20 0.57 -2.61
C ILE A 77 13.66 0.89 -3.99
N PHE A 78 13.06 2.09 -4.12
CA PHE A 78 12.58 2.61 -5.39
C PHE A 78 13.52 3.73 -5.84
N GLU A 79 14.04 3.59 -7.05
CA GLU A 79 14.66 4.70 -7.75
C GLU A 79 13.56 5.48 -8.49
N VAL A 80 13.44 6.77 -8.18
CA VAL A 80 12.43 7.64 -8.79
C VAL A 80 13.16 8.61 -9.69
N ASP A 81 13.09 8.34 -10.99
CA ASP A 81 13.58 9.26 -12.00
C ASP A 81 12.65 10.46 -12.12
N ARG A 82 13.24 11.66 -12.28
CA ARG A 82 12.47 12.82 -12.67
C ARG A 82 12.21 12.74 -14.16
N VAL A 83 10.94 12.59 -14.52
CA VAL A 83 10.44 12.72 -15.90
C VAL A 83 10.44 14.18 -16.33
#